data_AF-A0A6I6E0E7-F1
#
_entry.id   AF-A0A6I6E0E7-F1
#
_cell.length_a   1.000
_cell.length_b   1.000
_cell.length_c   1.000
_cell.angle_alpha   90.00
_cell.angle_beta   90.00
_cell.angle_gamma   90.00
#
_symmetry.space_group_name_H-M   'P 1'
#
loop_
_entity.id
_entity.type
_entity.pdbx_description
1 polymer ?
#
loop_
_entity_poly.entity_id
_entity_poly.type
_entity_poly.pdbx_seq_one_letter_code
_entity_poly.pdbx_strand_id
1 'polypeptide(L)'
;MTQPTPRRILLAVTGLTPQIVTETLYALACRDEDPWIPHAIHLITTATGADNARLNLLAGGRWFHRLCEDYGLPPILFTPEQIHVLRDAEGRPLDDIRTQADNTLAADFITETLRALTADPDSELHVSIAGGRKTMGYYLGYALSLYGRPQDRLSHVLVSDPYETNRDFYYPTPYEHPIHSKRGDKEVTVDARNARVDLADIPFVRLRDGLPERLRTGQASFSRVVATANRGLQAPQLVLDIACREAWADDEALGLSETEFLILLWLAERAARGEQATDWSAQALAEEFLALAGRVLNPMSAAYERIEKAITERKAITIRCAKYFEPHKSRINGKLETVLGARSAARYQIATSRDGERVTVFLPLKPEQIRIQCA
;
A
#
# COMPACT_ATOMS: atom_id res chain seq x y z
N MET A 1 -21.45 24.06 -10.86
CA MET A 1 -19.99 24.15 -10.66
C MET A 1 -19.42 22.83 -11.15
N THR A 2 -18.81 22.80 -12.33
CA THR A 2 -18.10 21.63 -12.84
C THR A 2 -16.91 21.39 -11.90
N GLN A 3 -16.86 20.23 -11.24
CA GLN A 3 -15.68 19.87 -10.48
C GLN A 3 -14.47 19.81 -11.44
N PRO A 4 -13.30 20.32 -11.04
CA PRO A 4 -12.11 20.21 -11.86
C PRO A 4 -11.84 18.73 -12.13
N THR A 5 -11.59 18.38 -13.40
CA THR A 5 -11.23 17.02 -13.78
C THR A 5 -9.92 16.63 -13.09
N PRO A 6 -9.83 15.46 -12.44
CA PRO A 6 -8.64 15.05 -11.72
C PRO A 6 -7.45 14.89 -12.68
N ARG A 7 -6.24 15.04 -12.15
CA ARG A 7 -5.03 14.83 -12.93
C ARG A 7 -4.88 13.34 -13.28
N ARG A 8 -5.20 12.98 -14.52
CA ARG A 8 -5.04 11.65 -15.10
C ARG A 8 -3.59 11.30 -15.45
N ILE A 9 -3.13 10.12 -15.05
CA ILE A 9 -1.78 9.60 -15.26
C ILE A 9 -1.85 8.17 -15.80
N LEU A 10 -1.24 7.91 -16.96
CA LEU A 10 -1.04 6.56 -17.47
C LEU A 10 0.32 6.03 -16.99
N LEU A 11 0.34 4.90 -16.28
CA LEU A 11 1.56 4.20 -15.91
C LEU A 11 1.63 2.85 -16.63
N ALA A 12 2.72 2.61 -17.35
CA ALA A 12 2.96 1.35 -18.02
C ALA A 12 4.30 0.75 -17.64
N VAL A 13 4.41 -0.57 -17.74
CA VAL A 13 5.69 -1.29 -17.80
C VAL A 13 5.96 -1.73 -19.23
N THR A 14 7.21 -1.65 -19.68
CA THR A 14 7.60 -2.24 -20.98
C THR A 14 8.95 -2.93 -20.95
N GLY A 15 9.14 -3.81 -21.92
CA GLY A 15 10.40 -4.47 -22.24
C GLY A 15 10.92 -3.94 -23.57
N LEU A 16 11.04 -4.83 -24.56
CA LEU A 16 11.51 -4.47 -25.90
C LEU A 16 10.40 -4.04 -26.85
N THR A 17 9.15 -4.01 -26.39
CA THR A 17 7.96 -3.71 -27.19
C THR A 17 7.32 -2.40 -26.67
N PRO A 18 7.89 -1.22 -26.99
CA PRO A 18 7.33 0.06 -26.55
C PRO A 18 5.97 0.41 -27.19
N GLN A 19 5.56 -0.30 -28.24
CA GLN A 19 4.26 -0.19 -28.93
C GLN A 19 3.09 -0.21 -27.95
N ILE A 20 3.19 -1.01 -26.88
CA ILE A 20 2.15 -1.12 -25.85
C ILE A 20 1.71 0.24 -25.27
N VAL A 21 2.61 1.25 -25.28
CA VAL A 21 2.30 2.60 -24.78
C VAL A 21 1.33 3.30 -25.74
N THR A 22 1.59 3.25 -27.04
CA THR A 22 0.71 3.86 -28.06
C THR A 22 -0.58 3.08 -28.25
N GLU A 23 -0.53 1.74 -28.18
CA GLU A 23 -1.72 0.88 -28.22
C GLU A 23 -2.66 1.19 -27.05
N THR A 24 -2.11 1.26 -25.82
CA THR A 24 -2.88 1.59 -24.62
C THR A 24 -3.44 3.01 -24.69
N LEU A 25 -2.62 4.00 -25.09
CA LEU A 25 -3.05 5.39 -25.22
C LEU A 25 -4.17 5.53 -26.25
N TYR A 26 -4.04 4.90 -27.42
CA TYR A 26 -5.07 4.92 -28.46
C TYR A 26 -6.40 4.39 -27.93
N ALA A 27 -6.38 3.24 -27.25
CA ALA A 27 -7.61 2.64 -26.76
C ALA A 27 -8.29 3.45 -25.64
N LEU A 28 -7.50 4.19 -24.83
CA LEU A 28 -8.03 5.10 -23.81
C LEU A 28 -8.58 6.41 -24.39
N ALA A 29 -7.86 7.00 -25.35
CA ALA A 29 -8.03 8.39 -25.75
C ALA A 29 -8.78 8.58 -27.08
N CYS A 30 -8.84 7.55 -27.94
CA CYS A 30 -9.31 7.71 -29.32
C CYS A 30 -10.53 6.86 -29.68
N ARG A 31 -10.83 5.81 -28.89
CA ARG A 31 -11.84 4.80 -29.27
C ARG A 31 -13.26 5.14 -28.80
N ASP A 32 -13.40 5.63 -27.57
CA ASP A 32 -14.68 5.76 -26.90
C ASP A 32 -15.22 7.21 -26.99
N GLU A 33 -16.56 7.38 -26.92
CA GLU A 33 -17.21 8.71 -27.03
C GLU A 33 -16.85 9.65 -25.85
N ASP A 34 -16.50 9.08 -24.69
CA ASP A 34 -15.97 9.79 -23.52
C ASP A 34 -14.51 9.36 -23.26
N PRO A 35 -13.53 9.96 -23.96
CA PRO A 35 -12.16 9.49 -23.93
C PRO A 35 -11.47 9.80 -22.60
N TRP A 36 -10.70 8.82 -22.11
CA TRP A 36 -9.80 9.01 -20.99
C TRP A 36 -8.43 9.46 -21.51
N ILE A 37 -8.20 10.78 -21.54
CA ILE A 37 -6.93 11.34 -22.00
C ILE A 37 -6.01 11.60 -20.80
N PRO A 38 -4.81 11.00 -20.72
CA PRO A 38 -3.86 11.27 -19.65
C PRO A 38 -3.21 12.65 -19.80
N HIS A 39 -2.92 13.31 -18.68
CA HIS A 39 -2.07 14.51 -18.67
C HIS A 39 -0.58 14.17 -18.68
N ALA A 40 -0.23 12.97 -18.19
CA ALA A 40 1.14 12.47 -18.16
C ALA A 40 1.18 10.96 -18.39
N ILE A 41 2.24 10.49 -19.04
CA ILE A 41 2.54 9.07 -19.18
C ILE A 41 3.85 8.80 -18.45
N HIS A 42 3.88 7.76 -17.63
CA HIS A 42 5.08 7.23 -17.00
C HIS A 42 5.34 5.80 -17.47
N LEU A 43 6.61 5.48 -17.71
CA LEU A 43 7.03 4.20 -18.23
C LEU A 43 8.11 3.60 -17.32
N ILE A 44 7.90 2.41 -16.78
CA ILE A 44 8.93 1.68 -16.03
C ILE A 44 9.56 0.61 -16.92
N THR A 45 10.88 0.59 -17.04
CA THR A 45 11.59 -0.33 -17.93
C THR A 45 13.07 -0.53 -17.55
N THR A 46 13.77 -1.41 -18.26
CA THR A 46 15.23 -1.59 -18.15
C THR A 46 15.95 -0.56 -19.03
N ALA A 47 17.28 -0.42 -18.91
CA ALA A 47 18.05 0.51 -19.75
C ALA A 47 17.85 0.24 -21.25
N THR A 48 17.91 -1.04 -21.65
CA THR A 48 17.63 -1.45 -23.04
C THR A 48 16.21 -1.06 -23.48
N GLY A 49 15.22 -1.23 -22.61
CA GLY A 49 13.84 -0.86 -22.92
C GLY A 49 13.65 0.66 -22.99
N ALA A 50 14.36 1.42 -22.16
CA ALA A 50 14.33 2.88 -22.17
C ALA A 50 14.87 3.46 -23.47
N ASP A 51 15.99 2.93 -23.97
CA ASP A 51 16.54 3.33 -25.27
C ASP A 51 15.59 2.98 -26.42
N ASN A 52 14.98 1.79 -26.39
CA ASN A 52 13.97 1.40 -27.37
C ASN A 52 12.75 2.34 -27.33
N ALA A 53 12.24 2.65 -26.14
CA ALA A 53 11.11 3.57 -25.99
C ALA A 53 11.46 4.98 -26.49
N ARG A 54 12.64 5.50 -26.13
CA ARG A 54 13.11 6.81 -26.59
C ARG A 54 13.25 6.87 -28.11
N LEU A 55 13.89 5.87 -28.72
CA LEU A 55 14.13 5.85 -30.16
C LEU A 55 12.84 5.67 -30.96
N ASN A 56 11.91 4.82 -30.51
CA ASN A 56 10.69 4.53 -31.26
C ASN A 56 9.56 5.54 -30.98
N LEU A 57 9.35 5.91 -29.71
CA LEU A 57 8.20 6.73 -29.31
C LEU A 57 8.48 8.24 -29.37
N LEU A 58 9.67 8.67 -28.96
CA LEU A 58 9.96 10.09 -28.72
C LEU A 58 10.83 10.75 -29.81
N ALA A 59 11.92 10.10 -30.22
CA ALA A 59 12.95 10.72 -31.05
C ALA A 59 12.91 10.25 -32.51
N GLY A 60 13.32 9.01 -32.78
CA GLY A 60 13.47 8.48 -34.14
C GLY A 60 12.12 8.25 -34.82
N GLY A 61 11.42 7.18 -34.42
CA GLY A 61 10.10 6.83 -34.97
C GLY A 61 9.03 7.88 -34.65
N ARG A 62 9.16 8.57 -33.51
CA ARG A 62 8.21 9.55 -32.95
C ARG A 62 6.77 9.03 -32.86
N TRP A 63 6.56 7.73 -32.69
CA TRP A 63 5.23 7.13 -32.78
C TRP A 63 4.24 7.66 -31.74
N PHE A 64 4.71 8.08 -30.56
CA PHE A 64 3.85 8.75 -29.59
C PHE A 64 3.38 10.12 -30.09
N HIS A 65 4.30 10.93 -30.63
CA HIS A 65 3.95 12.24 -31.18
C HIS A 65 3.04 12.13 -32.40
N ARG A 66 3.29 11.15 -33.29
CA ARG A 66 2.41 10.88 -34.43
C ARG A 66 1.00 10.51 -34.00
N LEU A 67 0.84 9.64 -32.99
CA LEU A 67 -0.47 9.31 -32.44
C LEU A 67 -1.20 10.57 -31.92
N CYS A 68 -0.48 11.45 -31.21
CA CYS A 68 -1.05 12.70 -30.73
C CYS A 68 -1.47 13.64 -31.87
N GLU A 69 -0.64 13.77 -32.90
CA GLU A 69 -0.90 14.58 -34.10
C GLU A 69 -2.10 14.03 -34.89
N ASP A 70 -2.12 12.72 -35.16
CA ASP A 70 -3.13 12.02 -35.96
C ASP A 70 -4.54 12.14 -35.38
N TYR A 71 -4.65 12.10 -34.05
CA TYR A 71 -5.93 12.16 -33.34
C TYR A 71 -6.21 13.51 -32.68
N GLY A 72 -5.34 14.51 -32.87
CA GLY A 72 -5.51 15.84 -32.29
C GLY A 72 -5.56 15.83 -30.76
N LEU A 73 -4.77 14.97 -30.11
CA LEU A 73 -4.74 14.86 -28.65
C LEU A 73 -4.17 16.15 -28.02
N PRO A 74 -4.69 16.59 -26.87
CA PRO A 74 -4.12 17.71 -26.14
C PRO A 74 -2.69 17.40 -25.67
N PRO A 75 -1.92 18.38 -25.20
CA PRO A 75 -0.56 18.13 -24.71
C PRO A 75 -0.54 17.08 -23.57
N ILE A 76 0.24 16.01 -23.79
CA ILE A 76 0.48 14.95 -22.80
C ILE A 76 1.97 14.99 -22.43
N LEU A 77 2.28 15.09 -21.14
CA LEU A 77 3.66 15.05 -20.66
C LEU A 77 4.22 13.63 -20.78
N PHE A 78 5.08 13.42 -21.78
CA PHE A 78 5.85 12.18 -21.92
C PHE A 78 7.20 12.49 -22.57
N THR A 79 8.20 12.65 -21.73
CA THR A 79 9.58 12.98 -22.10
C THR A 79 10.52 11.89 -21.54
N PRO A 80 11.82 11.87 -21.90
CA PRO A 80 12.78 10.92 -21.32
C PRO A 80 12.76 10.89 -19.78
N GLU A 81 12.43 12.00 -19.14
CA GLU A 81 12.31 12.16 -17.70
C GLU A 81 11.17 11.34 -17.08
N GLN A 82 10.18 10.91 -17.86
CA GLN A 82 9.11 10.01 -17.42
C GLN A 82 9.39 8.53 -17.73
N ILE A 83 10.56 8.21 -18.29
CA ILE A 83 11.03 6.84 -18.48
C ILE A 83 11.89 6.45 -17.28
N HIS A 84 11.29 5.71 -16.37
CA HIS A 84 11.88 5.25 -15.12
C HIS A 84 12.67 3.96 -15.35
N VAL A 85 14.00 4.09 -15.29
CA VAL A 85 14.91 2.97 -15.51
C VAL A 85 15.17 2.22 -14.21
N LEU A 86 14.93 0.91 -14.21
CA LEU A 86 15.27 0.02 -13.10
C LEU A 86 16.76 0.08 -12.77
N ARG A 87 17.11 -0.03 -11.49
CA ARG A 87 18.48 0.09 -10.99
C ARG A 87 18.90 -1.11 -10.15
N ASP A 88 20.20 -1.41 -10.19
CA ASP A 88 20.83 -2.42 -9.35
C ASP A 88 21.13 -1.88 -7.93
N ALA A 89 21.73 -2.71 -7.08
CA ALA A 89 22.04 -2.36 -5.70
C ALA A 89 23.05 -1.21 -5.58
N GLU A 90 23.88 -1.00 -6.61
CA GLU A 90 24.82 0.12 -6.69
C GLU A 90 24.21 1.38 -7.34
N GLY A 91 22.91 1.35 -7.65
CA GLY A 91 22.18 2.45 -8.27
C GLY A 91 22.42 2.60 -9.78
N ARG A 92 23.10 1.64 -10.41
CA ARG A 92 23.38 1.66 -11.86
C ARG A 92 22.16 1.14 -12.62
N PRO A 93 21.87 1.66 -13.82
CA PRO A 93 20.79 1.15 -14.67
C PRO A 93 20.94 -0.36 -14.95
N LEU A 94 19.85 -1.11 -14.80
CA LEU A 94 19.79 -2.52 -15.17
C LEU A 94 19.49 -2.66 -16.66
N ASP A 95 20.35 -3.35 -17.41
CA ASP A 95 20.11 -3.66 -18.82
C ASP A 95 18.96 -4.66 -19.00
N ASP A 96 18.82 -5.59 -18.04
CA ASP A 96 17.84 -6.67 -18.02
C ASP A 96 17.69 -7.23 -16.58
N ILE A 97 16.56 -7.88 -16.28
CA ILE A 97 16.31 -8.54 -14.98
C ILE A 97 16.63 -10.03 -15.12
N ARG A 98 17.76 -10.48 -14.57
CA ARG A 98 18.26 -11.86 -14.77
C ARG A 98 18.42 -12.66 -13.49
N THR A 99 18.59 -11.98 -12.36
CA THR A 99 18.81 -12.61 -11.07
C THR A 99 17.64 -12.41 -10.12
N GLN A 100 17.60 -13.20 -9.04
CA GLN A 100 16.64 -13.01 -7.95
C GLN A 100 16.82 -11.64 -7.26
N ALA A 101 18.06 -11.16 -7.17
CA ALA A 101 18.36 -9.85 -6.60
C ALA A 101 17.79 -8.73 -7.49
N ASP A 102 17.99 -8.80 -8.80
CA ASP A 102 17.41 -7.85 -9.76
C ASP A 102 15.89 -7.82 -9.65
N ASN A 103 15.27 -9.01 -9.51
CA ASN A 103 13.82 -9.13 -9.42
C ASN A 103 13.27 -8.49 -8.13
N THR A 104 14.00 -8.60 -7.02
CA THR A 104 13.66 -7.98 -5.73
C THR A 104 13.76 -6.45 -5.84
N LEU A 105 14.86 -5.95 -6.42
CA LEU A 105 15.06 -4.52 -6.64
C LEU A 105 14.01 -3.93 -7.61
N ALA A 106 13.65 -4.68 -8.65
CA ALA A 106 12.58 -4.29 -9.56
C ALA A 106 11.21 -4.20 -8.86
N ALA A 107 10.90 -5.16 -7.96
CA ALA A 107 9.68 -5.12 -7.17
C ALA A 107 9.62 -3.88 -6.27
N ASP A 108 10.72 -3.59 -5.57
CA ASP A 108 10.83 -2.41 -4.70
C ASP A 108 10.68 -1.11 -5.50
N PHE A 109 11.36 -1.00 -6.65
CA PHE A 109 11.30 0.17 -7.52
C PHE A 109 9.90 0.41 -8.09
N ILE A 110 9.24 -0.64 -8.60
CA ILE A 110 7.88 -0.55 -9.14
C ILE A 110 6.89 -0.13 -8.05
N THR A 111 7.02 -0.74 -6.87
CA THR A 111 6.17 -0.45 -5.72
C THR A 111 6.31 1.00 -5.27
N GLU A 112 7.55 1.48 -5.15
CA GLU A 112 7.83 2.87 -4.75
C GLU A 112 7.35 3.87 -5.80
N THR A 113 7.54 3.58 -7.09
CA THR A 113 7.05 4.43 -8.18
C THR A 113 5.53 4.57 -8.14
N LEU A 114 4.81 3.46 -7.96
CA LEU A 114 3.35 3.48 -7.87
C LEU A 114 2.86 4.19 -6.60
N ARG A 115 3.53 3.96 -5.46
CA ARG A 115 3.24 4.67 -4.21
C ARG A 115 3.37 6.18 -4.39
N ALA A 116 4.44 6.65 -5.03
CA ALA A 116 4.65 8.07 -5.31
C ALA A 116 3.57 8.65 -6.24
N LEU A 117 3.20 7.94 -7.31
CA LEU A 117 2.17 8.37 -8.26
C LEU A 117 0.75 8.35 -7.67
N THR A 118 0.53 7.64 -6.57
CA THR A 118 -0.74 7.59 -5.83
C THR A 118 -0.72 8.40 -4.53
N ALA A 119 0.27 9.27 -4.36
CA ALA A 119 0.40 10.12 -3.17
C ALA A 119 -0.57 11.32 -3.22
N ASP A 120 -0.78 11.91 -4.40
CA ASP A 120 -1.67 13.04 -4.62
C ASP A 120 -3.13 12.57 -4.74
N PRO A 121 -4.02 12.82 -3.76
CA PRO A 121 -5.39 12.31 -3.76
C PRO A 121 -6.25 12.84 -4.93
N ASP A 122 -5.87 13.95 -5.55
CA ASP A 122 -6.62 14.62 -6.64
C ASP A 122 -6.18 14.16 -8.04
N SER A 123 -5.40 13.09 -8.10
CA SER A 123 -5.01 12.39 -9.33
C SER A 123 -5.78 11.08 -9.53
N GLU A 124 -5.78 10.60 -10.77
CA GLU A 124 -6.30 9.29 -11.16
C GLU A 124 -5.21 8.54 -11.94
N LEU A 125 -4.92 7.30 -11.54
CA LEU A 125 -3.91 6.46 -12.16
C LEU A 125 -4.57 5.35 -12.98
N HIS A 126 -4.23 5.26 -14.26
CA HIS A 126 -4.53 4.10 -15.10
C HIS A 126 -3.25 3.29 -15.31
N VAL A 127 -3.27 2.02 -14.94
CA VAL A 127 -2.11 1.13 -14.99
C VAL A 127 -2.25 0.11 -16.12
N SER A 128 -1.23 0.01 -16.98
CA SER A 128 -1.15 -1.01 -18.04
C SER A 128 -0.08 -2.05 -17.74
N ILE A 129 -0.46 -3.33 -17.71
CA ILE A 129 0.43 -4.47 -17.44
C ILE A 129 0.82 -5.25 -18.69
N ALA A 130 0.64 -4.67 -19.88
CA ALA A 130 0.78 -5.37 -21.17
C ALA A 130 2.24 -5.57 -21.63
N GLY A 131 3.24 -4.99 -20.95
CA GLY A 131 4.64 -5.02 -21.40
C GLY A 131 5.65 -5.46 -20.34
N GLY A 132 6.87 -5.72 -20.80
CA GLY A 132 8.00 -6.10 -19.93
C GLY A 132 8.10 -7.60 -19.67
N ARG A 133 9.00 -7.96 -18.75
CA ARG A 133 9.03 -9.33 -18.23
C ARG A 133 7.73 -9.58 -17.45
N LYS A 134 7.17 -10.79 -17.54
CA LYS A 134 5.91 -11.17 -16.86
C LYS A 134 5.89 -10.80 -15.37
N THR A 135 7.04 -10.87 -14.70
CA THR A 135 7.19 -10.49 -13.29
C THR A 135 6.99 -9.00 -13.04
N MET A 136 7.35 -8.11 -13.97
CA MET A 136 7.12 -6.66 -13.85
C MET A 136 5.62 -6.34 -13.86
N GLY A 137 4.86 -6.95 -14.78
CA GLY A 137 3.40 -6.80 -14.82
C GLY A 137 2.74 -7.33 -13.54
N TYR A 138 3.22 -8.46 -13.01
CA TYR A 138 2.78 -8.97 -11.71
C TYR A 138 3.05 -7.98 -10.57
N TYR A 139 4.27 -7.47 -10.42
CA TYR A 139 4.60 -6.52 -9.35
C TYR A 139 3.85 -5.21 -9.50
N LEU A 140 3.62 -4.73 -10.72
CA LEU A 140 2.87 -3.51 -10.95
C LEU A 140 1.39 -3.68 -10.54
N GLY A 141 0.75 -4.78 -10.94
CA GLY A 141 -0.62 -5.09 -10.53
C GLY A 141 -0.74 -5.32 -9.01
N TYR A 142 0.27 -5.93 -8.39
CA TYR A 142 0.27 -6.15 -6.95
C TYR A 142 0.55 -4.86 -6.16
N ALA A 143 1.49 -4.03 -6.62
CA ALA A 143 1.69 -2.69 -6.07
C ALA A 143 0.41 -1.86 -6.16
N LEU A 144 -0.34 -1.95 -7.26
CA LEU A 144 -1.64 -1.31 -7.38
C LEU A 144 -2.68 -1.88 -6.40
N SER A 145 -2.63 -3.17 -6.09
CA SER A 145 -3.48 -3.74 -5.03
C SER A 145 -3.15 -3.15 -3.65
N LEU A 146 -1.87 -2.88 -3.38
CA LEU A 146 -1.40 -2.32 -2.12
C LEU A 146 -1.67 -0.82 -1.99
N TYR A 147 -1.53 -0.05 -3.07
CA TYR A 147 -1.53 1.41 -3.04
C TYR A 147 -2.60 2.07 -3.91
N GLY A 148 -3.31 1.34 -4.76
CA GLY A 148 -4.36 1.86 -5.61
C GLY A 148 -5.54 2.39 -4.81
N ARG A 149 -6.06 3.53 -5.23
CA ARG A 149 -7.22 4.25 -4.66
C ARG A 149 -8.48 3.97 -5.45
N PRO A 150 -9.68 4.21 -4.91
CA PRO A 150 -10.95 3.85 -5.56
C PRO A 150 -11.09 4.26 -7.03
N GLN A 151 -10.51 5.38 -7.43
CA GLN A 151 -10.52 5.88 -8.81
C GLN A 151 -9.49 5.21 -9.74
N ASP A 152 -8.44 4.59 -9.20
CA ASP A 152 -7.34 4.02 -9.99
C ASP A 152 -7.78 2.71 -10.69
N ARG A 153 -7.31 2.51 -11.92
CA ARG A 153 -7.71 1.41 -12.83
C ARG A 153 -6.52 0.57 -13.28
N LEU A 154 -6.78 -0.67 -13.66
CA LEU A 154 -5.82 -1.63 -14.20
C LEU A 154 -6.35 -2.23 -15.49
N SER A 155 -5.53 -2.28 -16.53
CA SER A 155 -5.92 -2.91 -17.79
C SER A 155 -4.79 -3.66 -18.48
N HIS A 156 -5.17 -4.46 -19.47
CA HIS A 156 -4.29 -5.04 -20.46
C HIS A 156 -4.81 -4.71 -21.86
N VAL A 157 -3.96 -4.21 -22.74
CA VAL A 157 -4.34 -3.93 -24.13
C VAL A 157 -4.40 -5.21 -24.95
N LEU A 158 -5.41 -5.34 -25.80
CA LEU A 158 -5.62 -6.48 -26.68
C LEU A 158 -5.60 -5.95 -28.10
N VAL A 159 -4.69 -6.49 -28.91
CA VAL A 159 -4.55 -6.11 -30.32
C VAL A 159 -4.95 -7.30 -31.18
N SER A 160 -5.76 -7.07 -32.22
CA SER A 160 -6.17 -8.15 -33.11
C SER A 160 -5.00 -8.72 -33.93
N ASP A 161 -5.05 -10.00 -34.27
CA ASP A 161 -4.21 -10.58 -35.33
C ASP A 161 -4.43 -9.85 -36.68
N PRO A 162 -3.37 -9.60 -37.49
CA PRO A 162 -1.97 -9.99 -37.30
C PRO A 162 -1.09 -8.86 -36.74
N TYR A 163 -1.68 -7.92 -36.01
CA TYR A 163 -1.00 -6.71 -35.54
C TYR A 163 -0.31 -6.90 -34.18
N GLU A 164 -0.85 -7.74 -33.29
CA GLU A 164 -0.31 -7.97 -31.93
C GLU A 164 1.16 -8.40 -31.85
N THR A 165 1.65 -9.09 -32.88
CA THR A 165 3.05 -9.56 -32.95
C THR A 165 3.89 -8.75 -33.94
N ASN A 166 3.29 -7.74 -34.58
CA ASN A 166 3.94 -6.95 -35.61
C ASN A 166 4.74 -5.79 -34.98
N ARG A 167 6.05 -5.79 -35.20
CA ARG A 167 6.95 -4.75 -34.64
C ARG A 167 6.75 -3.37 -35.27
N ASP A 168 6.11 -3.29 -36.43
CA ASP A 168 5.85 -2.04 -37.15
C ASP A 168 4.46 -1.47 -36.83
N PHE A 169 3.62 -2.19 -36.07
CA PHE A 169 2.33 -1.68 -35.61
C PHE A 169 2.46 -0.90 -34.30
N TYR A 170 1.88 0.29 -34.21
CA TYR A 170 1.92 1.13 -32.99
C TYR A 170 0.53 1.56 -32.52
N TYR A 171 -0.38 1.85 -33.45
CA TYR A 171 -1.78 2.17 -33.22
C TYR A 171 -2.52 2.11 -34.57
N PRO A 172 -3.86 2.00 -34.59
CA PRO A 172 -4.64 2.14 -35.81
C PRO A 172 -4.54 3.57 -36.34
N THR A 173 -3.95 3.78 -37.50
CA THR A 173 -3.83 5.10 -38.12
C THR A 173 -5.18 5.54 -38.70
N PRO A 174 -5.50 6.85 -38.72
CA PRO A 174 -6.72 7.35 -39.37
C PRO A 174 -6.63 7.34 -40.92
N TYR A 175 -5.46 6.97 -41.46
CA TYR A 175 -5.15 6.88 -42.88
C TYR A 175 -4.55 5.51 -43.21
N GLU A 176 -4.46 5.18 -44.51
CA GLU A 176 -3.84 3.95 -44.99
C GLU A 176 -2.35 3.91 -44.63
N HIS A 177 -1.94 2.91 -43.86
CA HIS A 177 -0.57 2.72 -43.43
C HIS A 177 -0.17 1.24 -43.59
N PRO A 178 0.38 0.85 -44.74
CA PRO A 178 0.78 -0.53 -44.99
C PRO A 178 1.97 -0.92 -44.12
N ILE A 179 1.85 -2.06 -43.44
CA ILE A 179 2.90 -2.71 -42.66
C ILE A 179 3.04 -4.17 -43.08
N HIS A 180 4.24 -4.74 -42.97
CA HIS A 180 4.50 -6.12 -43.34
C HIS A 180 4.29 -7.04 -42.15
N SER A 181 3.58 -8.15 -42.34
CA SER A 181 3.36 -9.18 -41.33
C SER A 181 3.65 -10.56 -41.91
N LYS A 182 3.97 -11.52 -41.04
CA LYS A 182 4.22 -12.91 -41.42
C LYS A 182 3.00 -13.78 -41.12
N ARG A 183 2.49 -14.47 -42.13
CA ARG A 183 1.42 -15.47 -41.98
C ARG A 183 1.93 -16.83 -42.44
N GLY A 184 2.45 -17.62 -41.50
CA GLY A 184 3.25 -18.82 -41.83
C GLY A 184 4.56 -18.40 -42.52
N ASP A 185 4.88 -19.05 -43.64
CA ASP A 185 6.10 -18.76 -44.42
C ASP A 185 5.96 -17.58 -45.40
N LYS A 186 4.78 -16.98 -45.52
CA LYS A 186 4.51 -15.88 -46.46
C LYS A 186 4.50 -14.53 -45.76
N GLU A 187 5.16 -13.56 -46.37
CA GLU A 187 5.04 -12.14 -46.03
C GLU A 187 3.78 -11.57 -46.69
N VAL A 188 2.94 -10.93 -45.89
CA VAL A 188 1.70 -10.28 -46.31
C VAL A 188 1.73 -8.82 -45.87
N THR A 189 1.19 -7.93 -46.71
CA THR A 189 1.02 -6.52 -46.34
C THR A 189 -0.38 -6.32 -45.80
N VAL A 190 -0.48 -5.72 -44.63
CA VAL A 190 -1.75 -5.34 -43.98
C VAL A 190 -1.74 -3.85 -43.69
N ASP A 191 -2.91 -3.24 -43.59
CA ASP A 191 -3.03 -1.81 -43.32
C ASP A 191 -3.33 -1.58 -41.84
N ALA A 192 -2.45 -0.86 -41.14
CA ALA A 192 -2.53 -0.60 -39.71
C ALA A 192 -3.88 0.01 -39.29
N ARG A 193 -4.54 0.79 -40.17
CA ARG A 193 -5.85 1.39 -39.90
C ARG A 193 -6.93 0.36 -39.54
N ASN A 194 -6.78 -0.88 -40.01
CA ASN A 194 -7.78 -1.94 -39.84
C ASN A 194 -7.58 -2.75 -38.55
N ALA A 195 -6.56 -2.42 -37.75
CA ALA A 195 -6.33 -3.09 -36.47
C ALA A 195 -7.44 -2.75 -35.47
N ARG A 196 -7.88 -3.75 -34.72
CA ARG A 196 -8.74 -3.56 -33.55
C ARG A 196 -7.87 -3.58 -32.30
N VAL A 197 -8.01 -2.55 -31.49
CA VAL A 197 -7.30 -2.38 -30.22
C VAL A 197 -8.33 -2.18 -29.12
N ASP A 198 -8.35 -3.10 -28.17
CA ASP A 198 -9.28 -3.10 -27.05
C ASP A 198 -8.55 -3.04 -25.71
N LEU A 199 -9.24 -2.61 -24.66
CA LEU A 199 -8.77 -2.68 -23.28
C LEU A 199 -9.59 -3.68 -22.50
N ALA A 200 -8.91 -4.67 -21.93
CA ALA A 200 -9.47 -5.52 -20.90
C ALA A 200 -9.23 -4.85 -19.55
N ASP A 201 -10.30 -4.35 -18.92
CA ASP A 201 -10.28 -3.92 -17.52
C ASP A 201 -10.06 -5.13 -16.61
N ILE A 202 -9.10 -5.02 -15.68
CA ILE A 202 -8.74 -6.10 -14.75
C ILE A 202 -9.14 -5.67 -13.33
N PRO A 203 -10.12 -6.36 -12.69
CA PRO A 203 -10.44 -6.08 -11.30
C PRO A 203 -9.28 -6.49 -10.40
N PHE A 204 -9.04 -5.72 -9.35
CA PHE A 204 -7.99 -6.00 -8.36
C PHE A 204 -8.48 -5.72 -6.94
N VAL A 205 -7.83 -6.34 -5.96
CA VAL A 205 -8.19 -6.19 -4.54
C VAL A 205 -7.53 -4.93 -4.00
N ARG A 206 -8.31 -4.07 -3.34
CA ARG A 206 -7.81 -2.83 -2.74
C ARG A 206 -7.43 -3.08 -1.28
N LEU A 207 -6.15 -2.98 -0.98
CA LEU A 207 -5.58 -3.21 0.35
C LEU A 207 -5.03 -1.95 1.01
N ARG A 208 -5.03 -0.80 0.30
CA ARG A 208 -4.49 0.48 0.78
C ARG A 208 -5.00 0.83 2.17
N ASP A 209 -6.31 0.74 2.39
CA ASP A 209 -6.96 1.10 3.65
C ASP A 209 -6.63 0.17 4.83
N GLY A 210 -6.05 -1.00 4.57
CA GLY A 210 -5.56 -1.92 5.59
C GLY A 210 -4.11 -1.66 6.02
N LEU A 211 -3.33 -0.89 5.25
CA LEU A 211 -1.91 -0.66 5.55
C LEU A 211 -1.73 0.39 6.66
N PRO A 212 -0.71 0.26 7.55
CA PRO A 212 -0.31 1.33 8.46
C PRO A 212 0.10 2.60 7.71
N GLU A 213 -0.16 3.77 8.31
CA GLU A 213 0.12 5.07 7.67
C GLU A 213 1.59 5.23 7.27
N ARG A 214 2.52 4.73 8.10
CA ARG A 214 3.97 4.75 7.81
C ARG A 214 4.34 4.01 6.52
N LEU A 215 3.58 2.98 6.12
CA LEU A 215 3.83 2.22 4.89
C LEU A 215 3.12 2.82 3.68
N ARG A 216 2.07 3.64 3.90
CA ARG A 216 1.39 4.40 2.85
C ARG A 216 2.23 5.60 2.42
N THR A 217 2.77 6.34 3.38
CA THR A 217 3.47 7.61 3.16
C THR A 217 4.99 7.47 3.13
N GLY A 218 5.55 6.48 3.82
CA GLY A 218 6.97 6.19 3.86
C GLY A 218 7.42 5.19 2.79
N GLN A 219 8.72 5.17 2.55
CA GLN A 219 9.36 4.18 1.67
C GLN A 219 9.51 2.84 2.41
N ALA A 220 9.12 1.75 1.76
CA ALA A 220 9.30 0.40 2.27
C ALA A 220 9.53 -0.55 1.10
N SER A 221 10.32 -1.61 1.32
CA SER A 221 10.44 -2.67 0.33
C SER A 221 9.11 -3.38 0.13
N PHE A 222 8.88 -3.87 -1.09
CA PHE A 222 7.72 -4.65 -1.46
C PHE A 222 7.51 -5.82 -0.49
N SER A 223 8.57 -6.56 -0.20
CA SER A 223 8.54 -7.70 0.74
C SER A 223 8.08 -7.30 2.13
N ARG A 224 8.50 -6.12 2.63
CA ARG A 224 8.07 -5.61 3.93
C ARG A 224 6.58 -5.28 3.94
N VAL A 225 6.09 -4.60 2.91
CA VAL A 225 4.67 -4.24 2.80
C VAL A 225 3.79 -5.49 2.75
N VAL A 226 4.20 -6.49 1.96
CA VAL A 226 3.52 -7.79 1.87
C VAL A 226 3.55 -8.53 3.20
N ALA A 227 4.69 -8.56 3.89
CA ALA A 227 4.80 -9.19 5.21
C ALA A 227 3.83 -8.55 6.23
N THR A 228 3.77 -7.22 6.29
CA THR A 228 2.83 -6.50 7.17
C THR A 228 1.37 -6.79 6.82
N ALA A 229 1.02 -6.79 5.53
CA ALA A 229 -0.34 -7.11 5.09
C ALA A 229 -0.73 -8.55 5.49
N ASN A 230 0.18 -9.52 5.31
CA ASN A 230 -0.05 -10.91 5.69
C ASN A 230 -0.13 -11.11 7.21
N ARG A 231 0.62 -10.33 8.01
CA ARG A 231 0.58 -10.43 9.47
C ARG A 231 -0.81 -10.12 10.03
N GLY A 232 -1.54 -9.20 9.39
CA GLY A 232 -2.94 -8.90 9.71
C GLY A 232 -3.91 -10.08 9.57
N LEU A 233 -3.53 -11.15 8.85
CA LEU A 233 -4.34 -12.35 8.64
C LEU A 233 -4.06 -13.47 9.66
N GLN A 234 -2.92 -13.42 10.33
CA GLN A 234 -2.52 -14.42 11.32
C GLN A 234 -3.20 -14.16 12.67
N ALA A 235 -3.18 -15.13 13.58
CA ALA A 235 -3.67 -14.90 14.93
C ALA A 235 -2.88 -13.75 15.60
N PRO A 236 -3.56 -12.82 16.29
CA PRO A 236 -2.88 -11.73 17.00
C PRO A 236 -2.00 -12.30 18.11
N GLN A 237 -0.86 -11.68 18.33
CA GLN A 237 0.07 -12.00 19.41
C GLN A 237 0.53 -10.70 20.08
N LEU A 238 0.25 -10.56 21.37
CA LEU A 238 0.75 -9.49 22.21
C LEU A 238 1.93 -10.01 23.03
N VAL A 239 3.09 -9.39 22.89
CA VAL A 239 4.28 -9.68 23.70
C VAL A 239 4.57 -8.51 24.62
N LEU A 240 4.76 -8.81 25.90
CA LEU A 240 5.07 -7.82 26.95
C LEU A 240 6.36 -8.24 27.65
N ASP A 241 7.41 -7.45 27.53
CA ASP A 241 8.65 -7.62 28.30
C ASP A 241 8.60 -6.71 29.53
N ILE A 242 8.53 -7.30 30.71
CA ILE A 242 8.44 -6.55 31.97
C ILE A 242 9.77 -5.89 32.33
N ALA A 243 10.92 -6.51 32.01
CA ALA A 243 12.24 -5.99 32.36
C ALA A 243 12.55 -4.71 31.58
N CYS A 244 12.28 -4.73 30.27
CA CYS A 244 12.49 -3.56 29.40
C CYS A 244 11.29 -2.59 29.41
N ARG A 245 10.12 -3.05 29.86
CA ARG A 245 8.83 -2.33 29.79
C ARG A 245 8.42 -2.01 28.36
N GLU A 246 8.65 -2.98 27.49
CA GLU A 246 8.36 -2.89 26.07
C GLU A 246 7.20 -3.80 25.70
N ALA A 247 6.40 -3.34 24.73
CA ALA A 247 5.24 -4.07 24.24
C ALA A 247 5.30 -4.14 22.71
N TRP A 248 5.04 -5.33 22.18
CA TRP A 248 4.92 -5.58 20.76
C TRP A 248 3.54 -6.17 20.47
N ALA A 249 2.89 -5.64 19.45
CA ALA A 249 1.74 -6.27 18.84
C ALA A 249 2.21 -6.84 17.49
N ASP A 250 2.06 -8.15 17.32
CA ASP A 250 2.75 -8.87 16.28
C ASP A 250 4.27 -8.65 16.36
N ASP A 251 4.91 -8.19 15.27
CA ASP A 251 6.35 -7.93 15.19
C ASP A 251 6.69 -6.43 15.36
N GLU A 252 5.73 -5.62 15.81
CA GLU A 252 5.83 -4.17 15.81
C GLU A 252 5.79 -3.59 17.23
N ALA A 253 6.82 -2.82 17.58
CA ALA A 253 6.94 -2.19 18.89
C ALA A 253 5.93 -1.02 19.03
N LEU A 254 5.23 -0.97 20.16
CA LEU A 254 4.16 0.01 20.40
C LEU A 254 4.67 1.37 20.93
N GLY A 255 5.89 1.43 21.46
CA GLY A 255 6.46 2.67 22.02
C GLY A 255 5.59 3.27 23.13
N LEU A 256 5.14 2.45 24.08
CA LEU A 256 4.28 2.87 25.20
C LEU A 256 5.08 3.69 26.23
N SER A 257 4.42 4.66 26.86
CA SER A 257 4.95 5.26 28.09
C SER A 257 4.85 4.26 29.25
N GLU A 258 5.57 4.53 30.33
CA GLU A 258 5.57 3.69 31.53
C GLU A 258 4.15 3.38 32.05
N THR A 259 3.28 4.40 32.19
CA THR A 259 1.90 4.20 32.66
C THR A 259 1.04 3.43 31.66
N GLU A 260 1.23 3.67 30.36
CA GLU A 260 0.49 2.94 29.31
C GLU A 260 0.90 1.46 29.27
N PHE A 261 2.19 1.16 29.43
CA PHE A 261 2.70 -0.20 29.54
C PHE A 261 2.07 -0.92 30.74
N LEU A 262 2.07 -0.29 31.92
CA LEU A 262 1.48 -0.89 33.13
C LEU A 262 -0.02 -1.18 32.96
N ILE A 263 -0.77 -0.27 32.34
CA ILE A 263 -2.21 -0.47 32.09
C ILE A 263 -2.42 -1.63 31.11
N LEU A 264 -1.64 -1.70 30.03
CA LEU A 264 -1.75 -2.79 29.06
C LEU A 264 -1.36 -4.13 29.69
N LEU A 265 -0.27 -4.17 30.46
CA LEU A 265 0.18 -5.36 31.19
C LEU A 265 -0.89 -5.85 32.18
N TRP A 266 -1.52 -4.93 32.91
CA TRP A 266 -2.59 -5.27 33.85
C TRP A 266 -3.78 -5.94 33.15
N LEU A 267 -4.26 -5.34 32.05
CA LEU A 267 -5.35 -5.92 31.28
C LEU A 267 -4.94 -7.26 30.63
N ALA A 268 -3.68 -7.40 30.22
CA ALA A 268 -3.16 -8.63 29.64
C ALA A 268 -3.05 -9.76 30.67
N GLU A 269 -2.59 -9.48 31.90
CA GLU A 269 -2.57 -10.48 32.98
C GLU A 269 -3.97 -10.95 33.35
N ARG A 270 -4.93 -10.02 33.44
CA ARG A 270 -6.34 -10.36 33.65
C ARG A 270 -6.88 -11.22 32.51
N ALA A 271 -6.62 -10.85 31.26
CA ALA A 271 -7.07 -11.62 30.10
C ALA A 271 -6.44 -13.03 30.04
N ALA A 272 -5.15 -13.16 30.39
CA ALA A 272 -4.46 -14.44 30.47
C ALA A 272 -5.03 -15.37 31.56
N ARG A 273 -5.57 -14.81 32.65
CA ARG A 273 -6.29 -15.55 33.70
C ARG A 273 -7.77 -15.81 33.36
N GLY A 274 -8.29 -15.32 32.24
CA GLY A 274 -9.71 -15.39 31.88
C GLY A 274 -10.60 -14.36 32.57
N GLU A 275 -10.03 -13.40 33.29
CA GLU A 275 -10.72 -12.37 34.09
C GLU A 275 -10.94 -11.06 33.28
N GLN A 276 -11.42 -11.18 32.05
CA GLN A 276 -11.34 -10.12 31.04
C GLN A 276 -12.09 -8.83 31.43
N ALA A 277 -13.23 -8.93 32.11
CA ALA A 277 -14.05 -7.78 32.49
C ALA A 277 -13.40 -6.96 33.61
N THR A 278 -13.09 -5.70 33.31
CA THR A 278 -12.41 -4.77 34.23
C THR A 278 -13.28 -3.52 34.44
N ASP A 279 -13.89 -3.40 35.61
CA ASP A 279 -14.66 -2.22 36.03
C ASP A 279 -13.72 -1.17 36.66
N TRP A 280 -13.31 -0.17 35.88
CA TRP A 280 -12.38 0.88 36.35
C TRP A 280 -12.95 1.81 37.42
N SER A 281 -14.25 1.72 37.72
CA SER A 281 -14.86 2.44 38.82
C SER A 281 -14.73 1.69 40.16
N ALA A 282 -14.46 0.39 40.12
CA ALA A 282 -14.35 -0.44 41.32
C ALA A 282 -13.03 -0.21 42.06
N GLN A 283 -13.11 0.06 43.38
CA GLN A 283 -11.95 0.28 44.24
C GLN A 283 -10.99 -0.91 44.25
N ALA A 284 -11.52 -2.14 44.28
CA ALA A 284 -10.71 -3.36 44.27
C ALA A 284 -9.81 -3.45 43.02
N LEU A 285 -10.28 -2.97 41.86
CA LEU A 285 -9.50 -2.99 40.63
C LEU A 285 -8.45 -1.89 40.59
N ALA A 286 -8.72 -0.74 41.21
CA ALA A 286 -7.70 0.29 41.40
C ALA A 286 -6.56 -0.21 42.32
N GLU A 287 -6.89 -0.97 43.36
CA GLU A 287 -5.91 -1.58 44.27
C GLU A 287 -5.12 -2.70 43.58
N GLU A 288 -5.76 -3.53 42.76
CA GLU A 288 -5.08 -4.52 41.93
C GLU A 288 -4.07 -3.88 40.97
N PHE A 289 -4.47 -2.79 40.29
CA PHE A 289 -3.56 -2.04 39.41
C PHE A 289 -2.37 -1.45 40.18
N LEU A 290 -2.59 -0.88 41.37
CA LEU A 290 -1.50 -0.36 42.21
C LEU A 290 -0.55 -1.46 42.69
N ALA A 291 -1.07 -2.65 43.02
CA ALA A 291 -0.24 -3.79 43.39
C ALA A 291 0.64 -4.24 42.21
N LEU A 292 0.09 -4.28 40.99
CA LEU A 292 0.86 -4.55 39.78
C LEU A 292 1.92 -3.47 39.53
N ALA A 293 1.54 -2.19 39.64
CA ALA A 293 2.46 -1.08 39.47
C ALA A 293 3.62 -1.15 40.46
N GLY A 294 3.39 -1.54 41.72
CA GLY A 294 4.43 -1.68 42.75
C GLY A 294 5.26 -2.96 42.62
N ARG A 295 4.79 -3.95 41.85
CA ARG A 295 5.59 -5.13 41.50
C ARG A 295 6.54 -4.84 40.34
N VAL A 296 6.08 -4.09 39.34
CA VAL A 296 6.85 -3.76 38.13
C VAL A 296 7.76 -2.56 38.37
N LEU A 297 7.25 -1.53 39.05
CA LEU A 297 8.03 -0.39 39.52
C LEU A 297 8.47 -0.66 40.95
N ASN A 298 9.66 -0.19 41.33
CA ASN A 298 10.03 -0.17 42.75
C ASN A 298 8.99 0.70 43.53
N PRO A 299 8.36 0.21 44.61
CA PRO A 299 7.40 0.99 45.40
C PRO A 299 7.97 2.29 45.97
N MET A 300 9.29 2.36 46.16
CA MET A 300 9.98 3.59 46.60
C MET A 300 10.38 4.50 45.44
N SER A 301 9.97 4.20 44.21
CA SER A 301 10.28 5.05 43.06
C SER A 301 9.33 6.24 42.99
N ALA A 302 9.87 7.40 42.60
CA ALA A 302 9.08 8.59 42.31
C ALA A 302 8.04 8.37 41.18
N ALA A 303 8.23 7.33 40.35
CA ALA A 303 7.25 6.90 39.36
C ALA A 303 6.01 6.27 40.00
N TYR A 304 6.23 5.31 40.90
CA TYR A 304 5.16 4.66 41.64
C TYR A 304 4.37 5.67 42.48
N GLU A 305 5.06 6.51 43.27
CA GLU A 305 4.41 7.52 44.12
C GLU A 305 3.48 8.46 43.32
N ARG A 306 3.88 8.86 42.11
CA ARG A 306 3.04 9.70 41.23
C ARG A 306 1.76 8.98 40.82
N ILE A 307 1.84 7.70 40.46
CA ILE A 307 0.68 6.88 40.07
C ILE A 307 -0.23 6.63 41.28
N GLU A 308 0.35 6.27 42.42
CA GLU A 308 -0.38 6.01 43.67
C GLU A 308 -1.13 7.25 44.14
N LYS A 309 -0.46 8.40 44.18
CA LYS A 309 -1.08 9.68 44.54
C LYS A 309 -2.23 10.02 43.59
N ALA A 310 -2.01 9.89 42.28
CA ALA A 310 -3.02 10.17 41.27
C ALA A 310 -4.27 9.29 41.45
N ILE A 311 -4.12 8.01 41.75
CA ILE A 311 -5.26 7.11 41.96
C ILE A 311 -5.93 7.39 43.31
N THR A 312 -5.14 7.59 44.37
CA THR A 312 -5.66 7.80 45.74
C THR A 312 -6.43 9.11 45.89
N GLU A 313 -5.98 10.20 45.27
CA GLU A 313 -6.72 11.47 45.22
C GLU A 313 -8.07 11.35 44.50
N ARG A 314 -8.23 10.33 43.66
CA ARG A 314 -9.45 10.04 42.91
C ARG A 314 -10.34 8.98 43.58
N LYS A 315 -9.83 8.23 44.58
CA LYS A 315 -10.57 7.19 45.33
C LYS A 315 -11.79 7.71 46.08
N ALA A 316 -11.82 8.99 46.48
CA ALA A 316 -12.94 9.55 47.25
C ALA A 316 -14.26 9.67 46.46
N ILE A 317 -14.24 9.55 45.12
CA ILE A 317 -15.42 9.64 44.26
C ILE A 317 -15.32 8.57 43.16
N THR A 318 -16.14 7.53 43.21
CA THR A 318 -16.13 6.33 42.34
C THR A 318 -16.05 6.63 40.83
N ILE A 319 -16.70 7.69 40.37
CA ILE A 319 -16.70 8.14 38.95
C ILE A 319 -15.33 8.72 38.52
N ARG A 320 -14.46 9.13 39.46
CA ARG A 320 -13.16 9.76 39.15
C ARG A 320 -12.04 8.75 38.88
N CYS A 321 -12.13 7.50 39.35
CA CYS A 321 -11.12 6.47 39.06
C CYS A 321 -11.12 6.08 37.58
N ALA A 322 -12.29 5.86 36.97
CA ALA A 322 -12.40 5.57 35.54
C ALA A 322 -11.76 6.67 34.66
N LYS A 323 -11.93 7.95 35.04
CA LYS A 323 -11.34 9.11 34.35
C LYS A 323 -9.81 9.14 34.36
N TYR A 324 -9.15 8.40 35.25
CA TYR A 324 -7.69 8.26 35.23
C TYR A 324 -7.25 7.37 34.06
N PHE A 325 -7.92 6.23 33.85
CA PHE A 325 -7.52 5.22 32.87
C PHE A 325 -7.97 5.54 31.44
N GLU A 326 -9.13 6.19 31.26
CA GLU A 326 -9.70 6.52 29.94
C GLU A 326 -8.74 7.23 28.98
N PRO A 327 -7.99 8.28 29.38
CA PRO A 327 -7.03 8.92 28.48
C PRO A 327 -5.90 7.98 28.03
N HIS A 328 -5.43 7.09 28.91
CA HIS A 328 -4.39 6.13 28.58
C HIS A 328 -4.90 5.04 27.64
N LYS A 329 -6.13 4.57 27.83
CA LYS A 329 -6.83 3.68 26.89
C LYS A 329 -6.81 4.24 25.47
N SER A 330 -7.23 5.49 25.32
CA SER A 330 -7.30 6.16 24.02
C SER A 330 -5.91 6.30 23.39
N ARG A 331 -4.88 6.62 24.17
CA ARG A 331 -3.49 6.68 23.69
C ARG A 331 -2.95 5.31 23.26
N ILE A 332 -3.20 4.25 24.04
CA ILE A 332 -2.81 2.88 23.68
C ILE A 332 -3.48 2.47 22.36
N ASN A 333 -4.80 2.67 22.25
CA ASN A 333 -5.55 2.34 21.03
C ASN A 333 -5.07 3.15 19.82
N GLY A 334 -4.72 4.43 20.01
CA GLY A 334 -4.14 5.26 18.95
C GLY A 334 -2.73 4.83 18.52
N LYS A 335 -1.89 4.38 19.46
CA LYS A 335 -0.56 3.81 19.15
C LYS A 335 -0.69 2.50 18.39
N LEU A 336 -1.61 1.61 18.80
CA LEU A 336 -1.93 0.38 18.05
C LEU A 336 -2.35 0.69 16.61
N GLU A 337 -3.24 1.66 16.40
CA GLU A 337 -3.71 2.06 15.08
C GLU A 337 -2.59 2.68 14.22
N THR A 338 -1.76 3.53 14.82
CA THR A 338 -0.61 4.14 14.14
C THR A 338 0.38 3.06 13.67
N VAL A 339 0.61 2.04 14.50
CA VAL A 339 1.62 1.00 14.26
C VAL A 339 1.11 -0.12 13.35
N LEU A 340 -0.15 -0.52 13.46
CA LEU A 340 -0.67 -1.70 12.76
C LEU A 340 -1.62 -1.35 11.61
N GLY A 341 -2.10 -0.11 11.53
CA GLY A 341 -3.24 0.26 10.71
C GLY A 341 -4.58 -0.13 11.35
N ALA A 342 -5.64 0.61 11.05
CA ALA A 342 -6.95 0.51 11.71
C ALA A 342 -7.50 -0.93 11.78
N ARG A 343 -7.47 -1.66 10.66
CA ARG A 343 -8.02 -3.02 10.56
C ARG A 343 -7.28 -4.02 11.46
N SER A 344 -5.95 -3.99 11.45
CA SER A 344 -5.13 -4.92 12.25
C SER A 344 -5.14 -4.54 13.73
N ALA A 345 -5.17 -3.24 14.03
CA ALA A 345 -5.24 -2.70 15.40
C ALA A 345 -6.53 -3.06 16.12
N ALA A 346 -7.67 -3.14 15.43
CA ALA A 346 -8.97 -3.49 16.02
C ALA A 346 -8.95 -4.83 16.81
N ARG A 347 -8.04 -5.75 16.47
CA ARG A 347 -7.85 -7.03 17.16
C ARG A 347 -7.17 -6.91 18.53
N TYR A 348 -6.49 -5.79 18.77
CA TYR A 348 -5.73 -5.51 19.99
C TYR A 348 -6.32 -4.38 20.82
N GLN A 349 -7.15 -3.52 20.21
CA GLN A 349 -7.67 -2.33 20.86
C GLN A 349 -8.48 -2.69 22.09
N ILE A 350 -8.17 -2.01 23.19
CA ILE A 350 -8.87 -2.16 24.46
C ILE A 350 -10.33 -1.78 24.24
N ALA A 351 -11.22 -2.75 24.43
CA ALA A 351 -12.63 -2.67 24.15
C ALA A 351 -13.44 -2.33 25.40
N THR A 352 -14.68 -1.90 25.20
CA THR A 352 -15.60 -1.58 26.29
C THR A 352 -16.91 -2.32 26.06
N SER A 353 -17.42 -2.98 27.10
CA SER A 353 -18.73 -3.62 27.13
C SER A 353 -19.64 -2.89 28.10
N ARG A 354 -20.93 -2.81 27.78
CA ARG A 354 -21.97 -2.23 28.65
C ARG A 354 -23.01 -3.28 28.96
N ASP A 355 -23.26 -3.47 30.25
CA ASP A 355 -24.35 -4.31 30.76
C ASP A 355 -25.16 -3.48 31.75
N GLY A 356 -26.31 -2.98 31.29
CA GLY A 356 -27.08 -1.95 31.99
C GLY A 356 -26.28 -0.67 32.24
N GLU A 357 -26.19 -0.25 33.50
CA GLU A 357 -25.39 0.91 33.92
C GLU A 357 -23.89 0.57 34.10
N ARG A 358 -23.53 -0.72 34.06
CA ARG A 358 -22.17 -1.15 34.33
C ARG A 358 -21.33 -1.12 33.06
N VAL A 359 -20.21 -0.41 33.12
CA VAL A 359 -19.24 -0.30 32.03
C VAL A 359 -17.99 -1.09 32.39
N THR A 360 -17.64 -2.09 31.60
CA THR A 360 -16.42 -2.87 31.78
C THR A 360 -15.49 -2.69 30.59
N VAL A 361 -14.20 -2.71 30.86
CA VAL A 361 -13.13 -2.60 29.89
C VAL A 361 -12.41 -3.94 29.82
N PHE A 362 -12.01 -4.37 28.62
CA PHE A 362 -11.31 -5.63 28.43
C PHE A 362 -10.33 -5.58 27.27
N LEU A 363 -9.31 -6.42 27.32
CA LEU A 363 -8.41 -6.68 26.20
C LEU A 363 -8.99 -7.86 25.39
N PRO A 364 -9.30 -7.70 24.09
CA PRO A 364 -9.99 -8.72 23.30
C PRO A 364 -9.04 -9.84 22.82
N LEU A 365 -8.17 -10.32 23.70
CA LEU A 365 -7.19 -11.38 23.42
C LEU A 365 -7.43 -12.58 24.31
N LYS A 366 -7.21 -13.77 23.74
CA LYS A 366 -7.22 -15.04 24.46
C LYS A 366 -5.87 -15.28 25.16
N PRO A 367 -5.81 -16.14 26.20
CA PRO A 367 -4.56 -16.43 26.90
C PRO A 367 -3.41 -16.87 25.98
N GLU A 368 -3.69 -17.72 24.98
CA GLU A 368 -2.70 -18.19 24.01
C GLU A 368 -2.15 -17.10 23.07
N GLN A 369 -2.80 -15.94 23.04
CA GLN A 369 -2.41 -14.77 22.24
C GLN A 369 -1.57 -13.77 23.04
N ILE A 370 -1.33 -14.03 24.32
CA ILE A 370 -0.62 -13.13 25.24
C ILE A 370 0.65 -13.84 25.73
N ARG A 371 1.80 -13.21 25.50
CA ARG A 371 3.09 -13.69 26.01
C ARG A 371 3.70 -12.63 26.91
N ILE A 372 3.72 -12.90 28.20
CA ILE A 372 4.35 -12.04 29.21
C ILE A 372 5.70 -12.65 29.57
N GLN A 373 6.77 -11.88 29.40
CA GLN A 373 8.13 -12.30 29.69
C GLN A 373 8.59 -11.62 30.98
N CYS A 374 8.94 -12.45 31.95
CA CYS A 374 9.70 -12.07 33.12
C CYS A 374 11.15 -12.54 32.89
N ALA A 375 12.13 -11.75 33.33
CA ALA A 375 13.55 -12.09 33.24
C ALA A 375 13.85 -13.51 33.73
#